data_AF-A0A6A2Y6T7-F1
#
_entry.id   AF-A0A6A2Y6T7-F1
#
_cell.length_a   1.000
_cell.length_b   1.000
_cell.length_c   1.000
_cell.angle_alpha   90.00
_cell.angle_beta   90.00
_cell.angle_gamma   90.00
#
_symmetry.space_group_name_H-M   'P 1'
#
loop_
_entity.id
_entity.type
_entity.pdbx_description
1 polymer ?
#
loop_
_entity_poly.entity_id
_entity_poly.type
_entity_poly.pdbx_seq_one_letter_code
_entity_poly.pdbx_strand_id
1 'polypeptide(L)'
;MTPDSKSMDGLAIDNTPQAICYKRGSLQLLDQRKLPLETVYIDIQVSIDGWKAIRDMVVRGAPAIAIAAALSLAVEIGTYSLALCATCHHIPFYDAAPVTSIDLSLSSGKKIVIEERSAKELLHSRGLGEHVAASSISVWIPAFDDTPANLTAGIITEKGVITKNDTKDAFDIKDFIEMEMSKSTV
;
A
#
# COMPACT_ATOMS: atom_id res chain seq x y z
N MET A 1 -14.26 3.67 -53.21
CA MET A 1 -12.90 4.02 -52.75
C MET A 1 -12.94 4.18 -51.25
N THR A 2 -12.53 3.14 -50.53
CA THR A 2 -12.19 3.19 -49.10
C THR A 2 -10.77 3.73 -48.96
N PRO A 3 -10.45 4.58 -47.97
CA PRO A 3 -9.05 4.83 -47.61
C PRO A 3 -8.54 3.75 -46.67
N ASP A 4 -7.31 3.35 -46.95
CA ASP A 4 -6.58 2.21 -46.43
C ASP A 4 -6.32 2.18 -44.91
N SER A 5 -6.36 0.96 -44.40
CA SER A 5 -5.75 0.50 -43.15
C SER A 5 -4.23 0.70 -43.15
N LYS A 6 -3.70 1.49 -42.22
CA LYS A 6 -2.28 1.46 -41.85
C LYS A 6 -2.07 0.65 -40.57
N SER A 7 -1.41 -0.48 -40.76
CA SER A 7 -0.55 -1.28 -39.88
C SER A 7 -0.29 -0.76 -38.45
N MET A 8 -0.63 -1.63 -37.47
CA MET A 8 -0.06 -1.64 -36.13
C MET A 8 1.34 -2.26 -36.19
N ASP A 9 2.39 -1.43 -36.15
CA ASP A 9 3.77 -1.89 -35.97
C ASP A 9 4.14 -1.89 -34.48
N GLY A 10 4.76 -2.99 -34.04
CA GLY A 10 4.96 -3.38 -32.65
C GLY A 10 5.80 -2.42 -31.79
N LEU A 11 5.33 -2.22 -30.56
CA LEU A 11 6.10 -1.60 -29.48
C LEU A 11 7.24 -2.54 -29.07
N ALA A 12 8.47 -2.12 -29.36
CA ALA A 12 9.68 -2.74 -28.81
C ALA A 12 9.64 -2.68 -27.28
N ILE A 13 9.89 -3.83 -26.63
CA ILE A 13 10.00 -3.92 -25.18
C ILE A 13 11.37 -3.34 -24.81
N ASP A 14 11.38 -2.12 -24.28
CA ASP A 14 12.60 -1.46 -23.83
C ASP A 14 13.17 -2.17 -22.59
N ASN A 15 14.32 -2.82 -22.74
CA ASN A 15 15.02 -3.58 -21.68
C ASN A 15 15.98 -2.69 -20.86
N THR A 16 15.84 -1.36 -20.93
CA THR A 16 16.69 -0.44 -20.17
C THR A 16 16.36 -0.50 -18.67
N PRO A 17 17.35 -0.72 -17.78
CA PRO A 17 17.11 -0.79 -16.35
C PRO A 17 16.61 0.56 -15.82
N GLN A 18 15.40 0.58 -15.27
CA GLN A 18 14.80 1.76 -14.69
C GLN A 18 15.35 1.98 -13.28
N ALA A 19 15.80 3.21 -12.98
CA ALA A 19 16.34 3.55 -11.66
C ALA A 19 15.29 3.50 -10.54
N ILE A 20 14.03 3.79 -10.89
CA ILE A 20 12.88 3.80 -10.00
C ILE A 20 11.78 3.02 -10.71
N CYS A 21 11.41 1.88 -10.15
CA CYS A 21 10.31 1.05 -10.61
C CYS A 21 9.13 1.26 -9.66
N TYR A 22 8.27 2.22 -10.01
CA TYR A 22 7.05 2.44 -9.27
C TYR A 22 5.88 1.75 -9.97
N LYS A 23 5.22 0.86 -9.24
CA LYS A 23 3.87 0.41 -9.54
C LYS A 23 2.99 0.85 -8.39
N ARG A 24 1.71 1.05 -8.69
CA ARG A 24 0.70 1.44 -7.71
C ARG A 24 0.75 0.52 -6.48
N GLY A 25 1.09 1.07 -5.31
CA GLY A 25 1.27 0.30 -4.05
C GLY A 25 2.58 -0.49 -3.91
N SER A 26 3.53 -0.37 -4.84
CA SER A 26 4.81 -1.09 -4.82
C SER A 26 5.92 -0.23 -5.39
N LEU A 27 6.87 0.18 -4.55
CA LEU A 27 8.06 0.92 -4.96
C LEU A 27 9.29 0.01 -4.92
N GLN A 28 10.03 -0.06 -6.02
CA GLN A 28 11.35 -0.68 -6.05
C GLN A 28 12.40 0.31 -6.55
N LEU A 29 13.55 0.35 -5.89
CA LEU A 29 14.69 1.16 -6.29
C LEU A 29 15.79 0.27 -6.83
N LEU A 30 16.36 0.63 -7.98
CA LEU A 30 17.54 -0.04 -8.50
C LEU A 30 18.74 0.27 -7.60
N ASP A 31 19.44 -0.75 -7.14
CA ASP A 31 20.68 -0.60 -6.38
C ASP A 31 21.82 -0.17 -7.32
N GLN A 32 21.97 1.14 -7.47
CA GLN A 32 22.94 1.72 -8.38
C GLN A 32 24.38 1.46 -7.91
N ARG A 33 24.62 0.96 -6.69
CA ARG A 33 25.97 0.61 -6.19
C ARG A 33 26.51 -0.66 -6.82
N LYS A 34 25.60 -1.52 -7.29
CA LYS A 34 25.95 -2.80 -7.92
C LYS A 34 26.10 -2.71 -9.44
N LEU A 35 25.64 -1.63 -10.04
CA LEU A 35 25.86 -1.36 -11.46
C LEU A 35 27.34 -1.12 -11.77
N PRO A 36 27.83 -1.53 -12.95
CA PRO A 36 27.12 -2.26 -14.02
C PRO A 36 27.14 -3.78 -13.85
N LEU A 37 27.72 -4.30 -12.77
CA LEU A 37 28.00 -5.73 -12.57
C LEU A 37 26.73 -6.55 -12.30
N GLU A 38 25.78 -5.97 -11.55
CA GLU A 38 24.54 -6.64 -11.17
C GLU A 38 23.36 -5.65 -11.18
N THR A 39 22.22 -6.07 -11.72
CA THR A 39 20.96 -5.31 -11.68
C THR A 39 20.10 -5.87 -10.56
N VAL A 40 20.09 -5.19 -9.41
CA VAL A 40 19.33 -5.61 -8.22
C VAL A 40 18.35 -4.53 -7.82
N TYR A 41 17.12 -4.93 -7.51
CA TYR A 41 16.07 -4.03 -7.02
C TYR A 41 15.85 -4.23 -5.52
N ILE A 42 15.63 -3.13 -4.81
CA ILE A 42 15.29 -3.11 -3.39
C ILE A 42 13.85 -2.65 -3.26
N ASP A 43 13.03 -3.46 -2.58
CA ASP A 43 11.65 -3.10 -2.26
C ASP A 43 11.60 -2.04 -1.16
N ILE A 44 10.77 -1.02 -1.37
CA ILE A 44 10.52 0.06 -0.43
C ILE A 44 9.06 -0.02 -0.02
N GLN A 45 8.82 -0.38 1.25
CA GLN A 45 7.47 -0.56 1.79
C GLN A 45 7.03 0.63 2.64
N VAL A 46 7.99 1.41 3.15
CA VAL A 46 7.77 2.52 4.09
C VAL A 46 8.83 3.61 3.94
N SER A 47 8.57 4.82 4.47
CA SER A 47 9.54 5.93 4.45
C SER A 47 10.88 5.57 5.06
N ILE A 48 10.94 4.69 6.06
CA ILE A 48 12.22 4.29 6.67
C ILE A 48 13.10 3.49 5.71
N ASP A 49 12.51 2.68 4.83
CA ASP A 49 13.24 1.95 3.79
C ASP A 49 13.74 2.92 2.72
N GLY A 50 12.90 3.89 2.34
CA GLY A 50 13.27 4.98 1.44
C GLY A 50 14.43 5.83 1.97
N TRP A 51 14.37 6.19 3.25
CA TRP A 51 15.44 6.91 3.93
C TRP A 51 16.74 6.11 3.97
N LYS A 52 16.68 4.81 4.32
CA LYS A 52 17.86 3.93 4.28
C LYS A 52 18.44 3.85 2.88
N ALA A 53 17.61 3.70 1.84
CA ALA A 53 18.05 3.64 0.46
C ALA A 53 18.74 4.94 -0.01
N ILE A 54 18.21 6.10 0.39
CA ILE A 54 18.83 7.40 0.10
C ILE A 54 20.15 7.56 0.88
N ARG A 55 20.13 7.29 2.19
CA ARG A 55 21.30 7.40 3.07
C ARG A 55 22.44 6.49 2.64
N ASP A 56 22.13 5.26 2.27
CA ASP A 56 23.10 4.24 1.89
C ASP A 56 23.49 4.34 0.40
N MET A 57 23.04 5.41 -0.29
CA MET A 57 23.35 5.72 -1.68
C MET A 57 22.96 4.63 -2.69
N VAL A 58 21.90 3.86 -2.36
CA VAL A 58 21.25 2.90 -3.28
C VAL A 58 20.72 3.66 -4.49
N VAL A 59 20.02 4.77 -4.22
CA VAL A 59 19.57 5.74 -5.22
C VAL A 59 20.39 7.02 -5.07
N ARG A 60 20.84 7.58 -6.20
CA ARG A 60 21.65 8.80 -6.24
C ARG A 60 21.21 9.70 -7.39
N GLY A 61 21.55 10.98 -7.29
CA GLY A 61 21.09 12.04 -8.18
C GLY A 61 19.92 12.80 -7.56
N ALA A 62 20.00 14.13 -7.57
CA ALA A 62 19.05 15.00 -6.87
C ALA A 62 17.57 14.74 -7.26
N PRO A 63 17.21 14.55 -8.55
CA PRO A 63 15.84 14.22 -8.92
C PRO A 63 15.40 12.85 -8.38
N ALA A 64 16.26 11.85 -8.45
CA ALA A 64 15.94 10.49 -8.03
C ALA A 64 15.79 10.37 -6.51
N ILE A 65 16.57 11.12 -5.73
CA ILE A 65 16.44 11.22 -4.27
C ILE A 65 15.08 11.83 -3.89
N ALA A 66 14.69 12.93 -4.53
CA ALA A 66 13.42 13.58 -4.26
C ALA A 66 12.22 12.69 -4.62
N ILE A 67 12.28 12.02 -5.77
CA ILE A 67 11.24 11.08 -6.22
C ILE A 67 11.17 9.86 -5.29
N ALA A 68 12.32 9.28 -4.92
CA ALA A 68 12.36 8.16 -3.99
C ALA A 68 11.74 8.55 -2.63
N ALA A 69 12.08 9.70 -2.07
CA ALA A 69 11.50 10.18 -0.81
C ALA A 69 9.97 10.37 -0.90
N ALA A 70 9.50 11.05 -1.95
CA ALA A 70 8.07 11.30 -2.15
C ALA A 70 7.29 10.00 -2.36
N LEU A 71 7.81 9.08 -3.17
CA LEU A 71 7.17 7.79 -3.42
C LEU A 71 7.21 6.87 -2.19
N SER A 72 8.26 6.97 -1.36
CA SER A 72 8.35 6.22 -0.10
C SER A 72 7.29 6.66 0.92
N LEU A 73 6.95 7.95 0.93
CA LEU A 73 5.81 8.47 1.69
C LEU A 73 4.47 8.07 1.05
N ALA A 74 4.40 8.05 -0.28
CA ALA A 74 3.18 7.70 -1.00
C ALA A 74 2.78 6.22 -0.84
N VAL A 75 3.75 5.30 -0.72
CA VAL A 75 3.48 3.89 -0.37
C VAL A 75 3.12 3.71 1.10
N GLU A 76 3.47 4.67 1.95
CA GLU A 76 3.21 4.63 3.38
C GLU A 76 1.83 5.20 3.74
N ILE A 77 1.36 6.25 3.04
CA ILE A 77 0.19 7.02 3.48
C ILE A 77 -1.08 6.16 3.60
N GLY A 78 -1.54 5.97 4.83
CA GLY A 78 -2.72 5.16 5.18
C GLY A 78 -2.62 4.53 6.58
N THR A 79 -3.58 3.68 6.95
CA THR A 79 -3.64 2.98 8.25
C THR A 79 -2.39 2.14 8.51
N TYR A 80 -1.79 1.63 7.43
CA TYR A 80 -0.56 0.84 7.46
C TYR A 80 0.63 1.61 8.03
N SER A 81 0.81 2.89 7.66
CA SER A 81 1.87 3.74 8.23
C SER A 81 1.79 3.86 9.74
N LEU A 82 0.56 4.00 10.25
CA LEU A 82 0.32 4.17 11.67
C LEU A 82 0.63 2.87 12.42
N ALA A 83 0.25 1.73 11.85
CA ALA A 83 0.56 0.41 12.40
C ALA A 83 2.08 0.11 12.41
N LEU A 84 2.81 0.52 11.37
CA LEU A 84 4.27 0.45 11.32
C LEU A 84 4.94 1.34 12.37
N CYS A 85 4.53 2.60 12.47
CA CYS A 85 5.05 3.52 13.48
C CYS A 85 4.80 2.97 14.89
N ALA A 86 3.60 2.48 15.16
CA ALA A 86 3.25 1.86 16.44
C ALA A 86 4.18 0.67 16.74
N THR A 87 4.38 -0.22 15.77
CA THR A 87 5.30 -1.38 15.90
C THR A 87 6.74 -0.94 16.17
N CYS A 88 7.25 0.04 15.43
CA CYS A 88 8.61 0.58 15.61
C CYS A 88 8.83 1.20 17.00
N HIS A 89 7.77 1.73 17.61
CA HIS A 89 7.81 2.34 18.95
C HIS A 89 7.32 1.40 20.06
N HIS A 90 7.08 0.12 19.76
CA HIS A 90 6.56 -0.87 20.71
C HIS A 90 5.21 -0.47 21.35
N ILE A 91 4.38 0.25 20.60
CA ILE A 91 3.01 0.61 20.98
C ILE A 91 2.06 -0.41 20.35
N PRO A 92 1.17 -1.05 21.12
CA PRO A 92 0.22 -1.99 20.56
C PRO A 92 -0.81 -1.26 19.69
N PHE A 93 -0.96 -1.69 18.44
CA PHE A 93 -1.91 -1.16 17.48
C PHE A 93 -3.19 -2.00 17.48
N TYR A 94 -4.36 -1.39 17.61
CA TYR A 94 -5.66 -2.09 17.61
C TYR A 94 -6.56 -1.57 16.50
N ASP A 95 -7.23 -2.48 15.81
CA ASP A 95 -8.32 -2.15 14.90
C ASP A 95 -9.65 -2.25 15.64
N ALA A 96 -10.59 -1.36 15.36
CA ALA A 96 -11.91 -1.36 15.98
C ALA A 96 -12.98 -1.40 14.89
N ALA A 97 -13.62 -2.55 14.75
CA ALA A 97 -14.61 -2.80 13.72
C ALA A 97 -15.74 -3.69 14.27
N PRO A 98 -17.01 -3.41 13.90
CA PRO A 98 -18.11 -4.29 14.28
C PRO A 98 -17.98 -5.66 13.58
N VAL A 99 -18.55 -6.71 14.16
CA VAL A 99 -18.49 -8.06 13.55
C VAL A 99 -19.06 -8.08 12.13
N THR A 100 -20.05 -7.22 11.84
CA THR A 100 -20.64 -7.06 10.50
C THR A 100 -19.67 -6.53 9.44
N SER A 101 -18.58 -5.90 9.85
CA SER A 101 -17.53 -5.39 8.96
C SER A 101 -16.46 -6.43 8.66
N ILE A 102 -16.50 -7.61 9.30
CA ILE A 102 -15.52 -8.68 9.11
C ILE A 102 -16.04 -9.64 8.04
N ASP A 103 -15.36 -9.68 6.89
CA ASP A 103 -15.66 -10.64 5.83
C ASP A 103 -14.93 -11.98 6.06
N LEU A 104 -15.66 -12.97 6.59
CA LEU A 104 -15.15 -14.32 6.84
C LEU A 104 -14.99 -15.17 5.56
N SER A 105 -15.48 -14.71 4.41
CA SER A 105 -15.35 -15.45 3.14
C SER A 105 -13.96 -15.28 2.50
N LEU A 106 -13.25 -14.21 2.88
CA LEU A 106 -11.92 -13.91 2.37
C LEU A 106 -10.84 -14.60 3.20
N SER A 107 -9.95 -15.33 2.52
CA SER A 107 -8.86 -16.04 3.18
C SER A 107 -7.61 -15.18 3.43
N SER A 108 -7.54 -13.96 2.88
CA SER A 108 -6.40 -13.05 3.01
C SER A 108 -6.73 -11.64 2.47
N GLY A 109 -6.12 -10.60 3.07
CA GLY A 109 -6.17 -9.21 2.59
C GLY A 109 -5.72 -9.02 1.13
N LYS A 110 -4.89 -9.92 0.61
CA LYS A 110 -4.49 -9.94 -0.82
C LYS A 110 -5.65 -10.10 -1.81
N LYS A 111 -6.82 -10.54 -1.34
CA LYS A 111 -8.03 -10.69 -2.15
C LYS A 111 -8.95 -9.46 -2.09
N ILE A 112 -8.68 -8.52 -1.20
CA ILE A 112 -9.44 -7.27 -1.08
C ILE A 112 -9.12 -6.41 -2.30
N VAL A 113 -10.15 -6.03 -3.04
CA VAL A 113 -10.01 -5.06 -4.14
C VAL A 113 -10.03 -3.67 -3.54
N ILE A 114 -8.90 -2.96 -3.64
CA ILE A 114 -8.80 -1.58 -3.16
C ILE A 114 -9.61 -0.66 -4.08
N GLU A 115 -10.60 0.04 -3.54
CA GLU A 115 -11.40 1.00 -4.28
C GLU A 115 -10.54 2.19 -4.72
N GLU A 116 -10.70 2.62 -5.97
CA GLU A 116 -10.08 3.83 -6.48
C GLU A 116 -11.12 4.93 -6.65
N ARG A 117 -10.85 6.10 -6.06
CA ARG A 117 -11.74 7.25 -6.08
C ARG A 117 -11.38 8.22 -7.20
N SER A 118 -12.35 9.05 -7.57
CA SER A 118 -12.22 10.00 -8.67
C SER A 118 -11.13 11.03 -8.40
N ALA A 119 -10.18 11.17 -9.32
CA ALA A 119 -9.11 12.17 -9.29
C ALA A 119 -9.60 13.61 -9.03
N LYS A 120 -10.86 13.90 -9.37
CA LYS A 120 -11.49 15.20 -9.10
C LYS A 120 -11.47 15.59 -7.62
N GLU A 121 -11.48 14.63 -6.70
CA GLU A 121 -11.46 14.88 -5.24
C GLU A 121 -10.18 15.59 -4.76
N LEU A 122 -9.04 15.36 -5.42
CA LEU A 122 -7.78 16.04 -5.12
C LEU A 122 -7.45 17.14 -6.11
N LEU A 123 -7.87 16.99 -7.37
CA LEU A 123 -7.58 17.96 -8.42
C LEU A 123 -8.44 19.23 -8.30
N HIS A 124 -9.64 19.14 -7.72
CA HIS A 124 -10.57 20.27 -7.62
C HIS A 124 -10.87 20.62 -6.16
N SER A 125 -10.98 21.91 -5.87
CA SER A 125 -11.47 22.36 -4.56
C SER A 125 -12.96 22.05 -4.43
N ARG A 126 -13.35 21.32 -3.37
CA ARG A 126 -14.76 20.94 -3.09
C ARG A 126 -15.72 22.14 -3.02
N GLY A 127 -15.23 23.35 -2.77
CA GLY A 127 -16.06 24.55 -2.61
C GLY A 127 -16.15 25.47 -3.83
N LEU A 128 -15.12 25.48 -4.69
CA LEU A 128 -15.05 26.40 -5.84
C LEU A 128 -15.14 25.67 -7.18
N GLY A 129 -14.98 24.34 -7.20
CA GLY A 129 -14.94 23.55 -8.44
C GLY A 129 -13.75 23.86 -9.33
N GLU A 130 -12.81 24.69 -8.88
CA GLU A 130 -11.61 25.08 -9.62
C GLU A 130 -10.55 23.99 -9.53
N HIS A 131 -9.89 23.74 -10.65
CA HIS A 131 -8.76 22.83 -10.76
C HIS A 131 -7.53 23.48 -10.14
N VAL A 132 -7.05 22.95 -9.01
CA VAL A 132 -5.97 23.56 -8.21
C VAL A 132 -4.60 23.00 -8.58
N ALA A 133 -4.55 21.76 -9.05
CA ALA A 133 -3.30 21.12 -9.48
C ALA A 133 -2.89 21.56 -10.90
N ALA A 134 -1.65 21.27 -11.32
CA ALA A 134 -1.25 21.51 -12.70
C ALA A 134 -1.98 20.57 -13.67
N SER A 135 -2.40 21.08 -14.83
CA SER A 135 -3.37 20.42 -15.74
C SER A 135 -2.92 19.10 -16.35
N SER A 136 -1.63 18.73 -16.26
CA SER A 136 -1.06 17.50 -16.81
C SER A 136 -0.77 16.42 -15.77
N ILE A 137 -1.10 16.65 -14.50
CA ILE A 137 -0.80 15.71 -13.41
C ILE A 137 -1.87 14.61 -13.34
N SER A 138 -1.43 13.36 -13.38
CA SER A 138 -2.27 12.21 -13.06
C SER A 138 -2.27 11.98 -11.55
N VAL A 139 -3.44 11.63 -11.01
CA VAL A 139 -3.63 11.41 -9.58
C VAL A 139 -4.20 10.01 -9.35
N TRP A 140 -3.64 9.32 -8.37
CA TRP A 140 -4.17 8.07 -7.85
C TRP A 140 -4.74 8.30 -6.46
N ILE A 141 -5.97 7.84 -6.23
CA ILE A 141 -6.67 7.98 -4.95
C ILE A 141 -7.18 6.61 -4.52
N PRO A 142 -6.35 5.77 -3.88
CA PRO A 142 -6.88 4.60 -3.20
C PRO A 142 -7.78 5.09 -2.07
N ALA A 143 -8.95 4.47 -1.90
CA ALA A 143 -9.87 4.81 -0.82
C ALA A 143 -9.35 4.32 0.55
N PHE A 144 -8.59 3.23 0.55
CA PHE A 144 -8.04 2.57 1.74
C PHE A 144 -6.78 1.78 1.40
N ASP A 145 -6.05 1.36 2.43
CA ASP A 145 -4.87 0.51 2.37
C ASP A 145 -5.07 -0.78 3.18
N ASP A 146 -4.24 -1.79 2.94
CA ASP A 146 -4.27 -3.06 3.67
C ASP A 146 -3.23 -3.03 4.80
N THR A 147 -3.65 -3.27 6.04
CA THR A 147 -2.74 -3.39 7.19
C THR A 147 -2.55 -4.87 7.52
N PRO A 148 -1.36 -5.44 7.28
CA PRO A 148 -1.11 -6.85 7.53
C PRO A 148 -1.33 -7.24 9.00
N ALA A 149 -1.85 -8.44 9.21
CA ALA A 149 -2.21 -8.93 10.53
C ALA A 149 -1.05 -8.88 11.54
N ASN A 150 0.21 -9.08 11.10
CA ASN A 150 1.39 -9.08 11.97
C ASN A 150 1.61 -7.73 12.69
N LEU A 151 1.15 -6.62 12.12
CA LEU A 151 1.28 -5.27 12.71
C LEU A 151 0.13 -4.93 13.67
N THR A 152 -0.94 -5.71 13.67
CA THR A 152 -2.12 -5.49 14.53
C THR A 152 -2.04 -6.36 15.77
N ALA A 153 -2.18 -5.77 16.95
CA ALA A 153 -2.18 -6.49 18.23
C ALA A 153 -3.53 -7.16 18.52
N GLY A 154 -4.64 -6.54 18.11
CA GLY A 154 -5.97 -7.07 18.32
C GLY A 154 -7.05 -6.33 17.54
N ILE A 155 -8.21 -6.98 17.39
CA ILE A 155 -9.41 -6.41 16.75
C ILE A 155 -10.49 -6.28 17.82
N ILE A 156 -10.96 -5.06 18.04
CA ILE A 156 -12.01 -4.72 19.01
C ILE A 156 -13.35 -4.72 18.30
N THR A 157 -14.26 -5.56 18.78
CA THR A 157 -15.63 -5.69 18.27
C THR A 157 -16.64 -5.44 19.40
N GLU A 158 -17.92 -5.33 19.07
CA GLU A 158 -18.99 -5.26 20.06
C GLU A 158 -19.14 -6.56 20.90
N LYS A 159 -18.54 -7.67 20.44
CA LYS A 159 -18.52 -8.97 21.13
C LYS A 159 -17.29 -9.17 22.01
N GLY A 160 -16.30 -8.28 21.93
CA GLY A 160 -15.06 -8.35 22.68
C GLY A 160 -13.82 -8.14 21.81
N VAL A 161 -12.66 -8.43 22.39
CA VAL A 161 -11.35 -8.22 21.74
C VAL A 161 -10.81 -9.55 21.22
N ILE A 162 -10.60 -9.62 19.91
CA ILE A 162 -9.96 -10.74 19.22
C ILE A 162 -8.44 -10.51 19.28
N THR A 163 -7.72 -11.46 19.87
CA THR A 163 -6.25 -11.43 19.97
C THR A 163 -5.66 -12.59 19.19
N LYS A 164 -4.37 -12.51 18.86
CA LYS A 164 -3.67 -13.59 18.15
C LYS A 164 -3.35 -14.73 19.10
N ASN A 165 -3.32 -15.95 18.57
CA ASN A 165 -2.85 -17.11 19.30
C ASN A 165 -1.31 -17.11 19.36
N ASP A 166 -0.73 -17.46 20.52
CA ASP A 166 0.73 -17.42 20.75
C ASP A 166 1.55 -18.29 19.77
N THR A 167 0.91 -19.22 19.05
CA THR A 167 1.55 -20.21 18.18
C THR A 167 1.50 -19.87 16.69
N LYS A 168 0.61 -18.96 16.27
CA LYS A 168 0.44 -18.52 14.89
C LYS A 168 0.14 -17.03 14.94
N ASP A 169 0.94 -16.21 14.28
CA ASP A 169 0.75 -14.76 14.15
C ASP A 169 -0.48 -14.42 13.27
N ALA A 170 -1.63 -14.99 13.63
CA ALA A 170 -2.89 -15.03 12.90
C ALA A 170 -4.05 -14.92 13.89
N PHE A 171 -5.14 -14.31 13.42
CA PHE A 171 -6.39 -14.17 14.17
C PHE A 171 -7.35 -15.31 13.82
N ASP A 172 -7.77 -16.09 14.81
CA ASP A 172 -8.81 -17.12 14.66
C ASP A 172 -10.20 -16.49 14.86
N ILE A 173 -10.58 -15.62 13.92
CA ILE A 173 -11.81 -14.80 14.01
C ILE A 173 -13.08 -15.67 13.99
N LYS A 174 -13.06 -16.75 13.19
CA LYS A 174 -14.20 -17.66 13.06
C LYS A 174 -14.55 -18.34 14.39
N ASP A 175 -13.55 -18.90 15.05
CA ASP A 175 -13.71 -19.59 16.34
C ASP A 175 -14.18 -18.62 17.43
N PHE A 176 -13.66 -17.39 17.44
CA PHE A 176 -14.10 -16.35 18.37
C PHE A 176 -15.59 -16.01 18.19
N ILE A 177 -16.03 -15.80 16.94
CA ILE A 177 -17.43 -15.44 16.65
C ILE A 177 -18.37 -16.61 16.98
N GLU A 178 -18.00 -17.85 16.62
CA GLU A 178 -18.80 -19.04 16.95
C GLU A 178 -18.93 -19.25 18.46
N MET A 179 -17.85 -19.04 19.22
CA MET A 179 -17.85 -19.14 20.68
C MET A 179 -18.74 -18.07 21.35
N GLU A 180 -18.70 -16.82 20.90
CA GLU A 180 -19.51 -15.74 21.48
C GLU A 180 -20.99 -15.79 21.07
N MET A 181 -21.31 -16.33 19.89
CA MET A 181 -22.68 -16.65 19.48
C MET A 181 -23.28 -17.75 20.37
N SER A 182 -22.50 -18.77 20.73
CA SER A 182 -22.92 -19.83 21.64
C SER A 182 -23.20 -19.32 23.06
N LYS A 183 -22.47 -18.30 23.54
CA LYS A 183 -22.68 -17.71 24.88
C LYS A 183 -23.92 -16.82 24.97
N SER A 184 -24.36 -16.22 23.86
CA SER A 184 -25.54 -15.34 23.81
C SER A 184 -26.88 -16.09 23.75
N THR A 185 -26.87 -17.42 23.66
CA THR A 185 -28.10 -18.26 23.50
C THR A 185 -28.57 -18.88 24.83
N VAL A 186 -28.08 -18.38 25.97
CA VAL A 186 -28.46 -18.83 27.33
C VAL A 186 -29.16 -17.72 28.09
#